data_AF-A0A523R9C6-F1
#
_entry.id   AF-A0A523R9C6-F1
#
_cell.length_a   1.000
_cell.length_b   1.000
_cell.length_c   1.000
_cell.angle_alpha   90.00
_cell.angle_beta   90.00
_cell.angle_gamma   90.00
#
_symmetry.space_group_name_H-M   'P 1'
#
loop_
_entity.id
_entity.type
_entity.pdbx_description
1 polymer ?
#
loop_
_entity_poly.entity_id
_entity_poly.type
_entity_poly.pdbx_seq_one_letter_code
_entity_poly.pdbx_strand_id
1 'polypeptide(L)'
;MIKKKVLNDNRIRCINGGFSFIPHRFLGDGFLAALDQHQLLLYFFLILASDRYGLSYYAYDSICTSTRLTVEQYIEARNSLIKKDLIAFDGTLFQVLQLPSKPPASMATKASAISFVQQLCKQVGKEV
;
A
#
# COMPACT_ATOMS: atom_id res chain seq x y z
N MET A 1 27.23 0.70 -14.88
CA MET A 1 26.66 1.03 -13.55
C MET A 1 26.43 2.53 -13.50
N ILE A 2 25.19 3.00 -13.29
CA ILE A 2 24.90 4.44 -13.27
C ILE A 2 25.32 5.02 -11.91
N LYS A 3 26.19 6.03 -11.91
CA LYS A 3 26.58 6.74 -10.69
C LYS A 3 25.50 7.75 -10.32
N LYS A 4 24.90 7.60 -9.14
CA LYS A 4 23.91 8.56 -8.62
C LYS A 4 24.60 9.89 -8.28
N LYS A 5 23.90 11.00 -8.53
CA LYS A 5 24.29 12.35 -8.10
C LYS A 5 23.15 12.95 -7.28
N VAL A 6 23.47 13.60 -6.15
CA VAL A 6 22.50 14.37 -5.37
C VAL A 6 22.02 15.56 -6.21
N LEU A 7 20.69 15.73 -6.34
CA LEU A 7 20.10 16.79 -7.16
C LEU A 7 19.97 18.12 -6.42
N ASN A 8 19.71 18.08 -5.10
CA ASN A 8 19.60 19.25 -4.24
C ASN A 8 20.27 18.93 -2.89
N ASP A 9 21.49 19.41 -2.74
CA ASP A 9 22.35 19.28 -1.56
C ASP A 9 21.83 20.04 -0.34
N ASN A 10 21.12 21.14 -0.55
CA ASN A 10 20.50 21.93 0.53
C ASN A 10 19.27 21.25 1.15
N ARG A 11 18.74 20.18 0.53
CA ARG A 11 17.49 19.53 0.96
C ARG A 11 17.61 18.01 0.98
N ILE A 12 18.68 17.49 1.60
CA ILE A 12 18.84 16.06 1.82
C ILE A 12 17.81 15.58 2.84
N ARG A 13 17.05 14.54 2.48
CA ARG A 13 16.07 13.93 3.38
C ARG A 13 16.77 13.29 4.58
N CYS A 14 16.27 13.60 5.77
CA CYS A 14 16.60 12.94 7.02
C CYS A 14 15.31 12.60 7.79
N ILE A 15 15.43 11.75 8.81
CA ILE A 15 14.33 11.47 9.75
C ILE A 15 14.51 12.41 10.93
N ASN A 16 13.64 13.42 11.07
CA ASN A 16 13.70 14.41 12.15
C ASN A 16 12.48 14.26 13.07
N GLY A 17 12.68 13.86 14.33
CA GLY A 17 11.63 13.90 15.36
C GLY A 17 10.44 12.95 15.19
N GLY A 18 10.49 12.00 14.26
CA GLY A 18 9.46 10.97 14.03
C GLY A 18 10.05 9.59 13.75
N PHE A 19 9.19 8.59 13.56
CA PHE A 19 9.58 7.17 13.41
C PHE A 19 9.19 6.56 12.05
N SER A 20 8.60 7.35 11.18
CA SER A 20 8.07 6.92 9.89
C SER A 20 9.19 6.56 8.90
N PHE A 21 9.42 5.26 8.73
CA PHE A 21 10.31 4.74 7.70
C PHE A 21 9.61 3.61 6.94
N ILE A 22 10.04 3.39 5.70
CA ILE A 22 9.60 2.27 4.88
C ILE A 22 10.85 1.48 4.52
N PRO A 23 10.94 0.19 4.90
CA PRO A 23 12.07 -0.66 4.51
C PRO A 23 12.23 -0.69 2.98
N HIS A 24 13.46 -0.62 2.48
CA HIS A 24 13.72 -0.70 1.03
C HIS A 24 13.13 -1.97 0.41
N ARG A 25 13.09 -3.07 1.17
CA ARG A 25 12.48 -4.34 0.76
C ARG A 25 10.98 -4.26 0.47
N PHE A 26 10.27 -3.23 0.94
CA PHE A 26 8.89 -2.98 0.54
C PHE A 26 8.77 -2.80 -0.99
N LEU A 27 9.77 -2.16 -1.60
CA LEU A 27 9.88 -2.06 -3.05
C LEU A 27 10.59 -3.28 -3.64
N GLY A 28 11.77 -3.62 -3.10
CA GLY A 28 12.64 -4.66 -3.67
C GLY A 28 12.03 -6.06 -3.69
N ASP A 29 11.25 -6.43 -2.69
CA ASP A 29 10.63 -7.75 -2.57
C ASP A 29 9.22 -7.80 -3.17
N GLY A 30 8.69 -6.69 -3.71
CA GLY A 30 7.40 -6.68 -4.41
C GLY A 30 6.15 -6.43 -3.54
N PHE A 31 6.28 -5.96 -2.29
CA PHE A 31 5.11 -5.59 -1.48
C PHE A 31 4.28 -4.49 -2.11
N LEU A 32 4.94 -3.47 -2.69
CA LEU A 32 4.26 -2.38 -3.38
C LEU A 32 3.36 -2.90 -4.51
N ALA A 33 3.84 -3.87 -5.30
CA ALA A 33 3.08 -4.45 -6.41
C ALA A 33 1.96 -5.40 -5.96
N ALA A 34 2.00 -5.86 -4.70
CA ALA A 34 0.96 -6.71 -4.12
C ALA A 34 -0.24 -5.93 -3.56
N LEU A 35 -0.15 -4.60 -3.52
CA LEU A 35 -1.13 -3.69 -2.93
C LEU A 35 -1.77 -2.83 -4.01
N ASP A 36 -3.08 -2.59 -3.89
CA ASP A 36 -3.75 -1.57 -4.72
C ASP A 36 -3.51 -0.14 -4.19
N GLN A 37 -3.99 0.85 -4.93
CA GLN A 37 -3.79 2.26 -4.60
C GLN A 37 -4.42 2.66 -3.25
N HIS A 38 -5.59 2.13 -2.89
CA HIS A 38 -6.25 2.45 -1.62
C HIS A 38 -5.52 1.82 -0.44
N GLN A 39 -5.07 0.58 -0.60
CA GLN A 39 -4.24 -0.13 0.37
C GLN A 39 -2.91 0.59 0.60
N LEU A 40 -2.23 1.03 -0.47
CA LEU A 40 -1.00 1.81 -0.37
C LEU A 40 -1.23 3.15 0.34
N LEU A 41 -2.30 3.87 -0.03
CA LEU A 41 -2.61 5.16 0.58
C LEU A 41 -2.87 5.05 2.08
N LEU A 42 -3.68 4.07 2.49
CA LEU A 42 -3.94 3.81 3.91
C LEU A 42 -2.67 3.35 4.65
N TYR A 43 -1.91 2.42 4.07
CA TYR A 43 -0.68 1.90 4.68
C TYR A 43 0.36 3.02 4.90
N PHE A 44 0.58 3.88 3.91
CA PHE A 44 1.50 5.01 4.05
C PHE A 44 0.99 6.06 5.02
N PHE A 45 -0.31 6.33 5.06
CA PHE A 45 -0.89 7.20 6.09
C PHE A 45 -0.59 6.66 7.49
N LEU A 46 -0.83 5.37 7.73
CA LEU A 46 -0.56 4.75 9.02
C LEU A 46 0.92 4.80 9.39
N ILE A 47 1.85 4.59 8.46
CA ILE A 47 3.30 4.77 8.71
C ILE A 47 3.63 6.20 9.14
N LEU A 48 3.01 7.21 8.53
CA LEU A 48 3.21 8.61 8.90
C LEU A 48 2.63 8.94 10.29
N ALA A 49 1.51 8.33 10.63
CA ALA A 49 0.76 8.59 11.85
C ALA A 49 1.17 7.70 13.05
N SER A 50 2.08 6.76 12.84
CA SER A 50 2.47 5.78 13.85
C SER A 50 3.65 6.23 14.71
N ASP A 51 3.67 5.79 15.96
CA ASP A 51 4.81 5.92 16.85
C ASP A 51 5.92 4.89 16.53
N ARG A 52 6.93 4.81 17.42
CA ARG A 52 8.07 3.89 17.28
C ARG A 52 7.72 2.40 17.30
N TYR A 53 6.51 2.05 17.74
CA TYR A 53 5.99 0.68 17.80
C TYR A 53 5.01 0.38 16.66
N GLY A 54 4.83 1.33 15.74
CA GLY A 54 3.86 1.23 14.67
C GLY A 54 2.43 1.58 15.12
N LEU A 55 2.23 2.18 16.30
CA LEU A 55 0.90 2.38 16.88
C LEU A 55 0.27 3.72 16.49
N SER A 56 -1.02 3.72 16.17
CA SER A 56 -1.77 4.94 15.83
C SER A 56 -3.23 4.90 16.28
N TYR A 57 -3.69 5.98 16.93
CA TYR A 57 -5.07 6.18 17.39
C TYR A 57 -5.94 6.99 16.41
N TYR A 58 -5.51 7.14 15.16
CA TYR A 58 -6.31 7.90 14.18
C TYR A 58 -7.64 7.21 13.89
N ALA A 59 -8.74 7.91 14.19
CA ALA A 59 -10.09 7.46 13.91
C ALA A 59 -10.39 7.44 12.40
N TYR A 60 -11.35 6.60 11.99
CA TYR A 60 -11.62 6.35 10.57
C TYR A 60 -12.08 7.62 9.82
N ASP A 61 -12.81 8.50 10.49
CA ASP A 61 -13.27 9.78 9.96
C ASP A 61 -12.11 10.72 9.61
N SER A 62 -11.11 10.79 10.50
CA SER A 62 -9.89 11.57 10.33
C SER A 62 -9.01 11.01 9.21
N ILE A 63 -8.95 9.68 9.11
CA ILE A 63 -8.25 8.98 8.02
C ILE A 63 -8.95 9.27 6.68
N CYS A 64 -10.27 9.07 6.59
CA CYS A 64 -11.04 9.29 5.37
C CYS A 64 -10.97 10.76 4.93
N THR A 65 -11.04 11.70 5.87
CA THR A 65 -10.90 13.14 5.59
C THR A 65 -9.52 13.46 4.99
N SER A 66 -8.46 12.93 5.59
CA SER A 66 -7.08 13.20 5.16
C SER A 66 -6.73 12.53 3.83
N THR A 67 -7.20 11.31 3.62
CA THR A 67 -6.89 10.48 2.44
C THR A 67 -7.87 10.69 1.28
N ARG A 68 -9.05 11.24 1.56
CA ARG A 68 -10.21 11.33 0.65
C ARG A 68 -10.72 9.97 0.17
N LEU A 69 -10.46 8.90 0.93
CA LEU A 69 -11.12 7.61 0.71
C LEU A 69 -12.59 7.71 1.11
N THR A 70 -13.46 7.05 0.35
CA THR A 70 -14.81 6.78 0.86
C THR A 70 -14.72 5.77 2.01
N VAL A 71 -15.78 5.69 2.82
CA VAL A 71 -15.84 4.74 3.94
C VAL A 71 -15.71 3.30 3.43
N GLU A 72 -16.31 2.97 2.29
CA GLU A 72 -16.26 1.64 1.67
C GLU A 72 -14.82 1.30 1.24
N GLN A 73 -14.15 2.23 0.55
CA GLN A 73 -12.75 2.07 0.13
C GLN A 73 -11.81 1.90 1.32
N TYR A 74 -12.01 2.68 2.38
CA TYR A 74 -11.26 2.55 3.63
C TYR A 74 -11.48 1.18 4.28
N ILE A 75 -12.74 0.72 4.41
CA ILE A 75 -13.06 -0.57 5.01
C ILE A 75 -12.41 -1.72 4.21
N GLU A 76 -12.52 -1.69 2.88
CA GLU A 76 -11.92 -2.70 2.01
C GLU A 76 -10.39 -2.69 2.13
N ALA A 77 -9.76 -1.51 2.04
CA ALA A 77 -8.32 -1.37 2.17
C ALA A 77 -7.82 -1.86 3.52
N ARG A 78 -8.46 -1.46 4.63
CA ARG A 78 -8.12 -1.89 5.98
C ARG A 78 -8.21 -3.40 6.12
N ASN A 79 -9.35 -3.99 5.75
CA ASN A 79 -9.57 -5.42 5.88
C ASN A 79 -8.58 -6.22 5.01
N SER A 80 -8.23 -5.69 3.83
CA SER A 80 -7.23 -6.28 2.94
C SER A 80 -5.81 -6.22 3.54
N LEU A 81 -5.42 -5.09 4.14
CA LEU A 81 -4.11 -4.94 4.81
C LEU A 81 -3.98 -5.88 6.03
N ILE A 82 -5.06 -6.06 6.80
CA ILE A 82 -5.11 -7.04 7.91
C ILE A 82 -4.93 -8.46 7.37
N LYS A 83 -5.68 -8.84 6.33
CA LYS A 83 -5.56 -10.17 5.69
C LYS A 83 -4.16 -10.44 5.12
N LYS A 84 -3.43 -9.39 4.74
CA LYS A 84 -2.06 -9.45 4.22
C LYS A 84 -0.97 -9.42 5.30
N ASP A 85 -1.36 -9.37 6.58
CA ASP A 85 -0.44 -9.30 7.72
C ASP A 85 0.50 -8.08 7.67
N LEU A 86 -0.04 -6.93 7.21
CA LEU A 86 0.69 -5.67 7.13
C LEU A 86 0.29 -4.68 8.22
N ILE A 87 -0.93 -4.83 8.74
CA ILE A 87 -1.41 -4.05 9.89
C ILE A 87 -2.23 -4.96 10.83
N ALA A 88 -2.27 -4.60 12.11
CA ALA A 88 -3.29 -5.06 13.05
C ALA A 88 -4.23 -3.90 13.41
N PHE A 89 -5.48 -4.24 13.76
CA PHE A 89 -6.47 -3.28 14.21
C PHE A 89 -7.45 -3.94 15.18
N ASP A 90 -7.65 -3.34 16.35
CA ASP A 90 -8.53 -3.89 17.40
C ASP A 90 -9.91 -3.21 17.47
N GLY A 91 -10.19 -2.26 16.56
CA GLY A 91 -11.39 -1.42 16.60
C GLY A 91 -11.11 0.03 17.02
N THR A 92 -9.98 0.27 17.69
CA THR A 92 -9.58 1.59 18.18
C THR A 92 -8.13 1.97 17.84
N LEU A 93 -7.24 0.99 17.86
CA LEU A 93 -5.80 1.16 17.72
C LEU A 93 -5.31 0.40 16.49
N PHE A 94 -4.57 1.10 15.64
CA PHE A 94 -3.81 0.49 14.56
C PHE A 94 -2.41 0.12 15.03
N GLN A 95 -1.88 -0.98 14.50
CA GLN A 95 -0.45 -1.27 14.50
C GLN A 95 0.04 -1.55 13.08
N VAL A 96 1.05 -0.83 12.61
CA VAL A 96 1.82 -1.20 11.41
C VAL A 96 2.80 -2.30 11.78
N LEU A 97 2.70 -3.45 11.12
CA LEU A 97 3.48 -4.63 11.47
C LEU A 97 4.84 -4.65 10.75
N GLN A 98 5.75 -5.46 11.29
CA GLN A 98 6.97 -5.82 10.56
C GLN A 98 6.58 -6.53 9.26
N LEU A 99 7.23 -6.18 8.15
CA LEU A 99 6.98 -6.84 6.88
C LEU A 99 7.23 -8.35 6.97
N PRO A 100 6.27 -9.19 6.53
CA PRO A 100 6.45 -10.64 6.42
C PRO A 100 7.72 -11.03 5.64
N SER A 101 8.14 -12.30 5.75
CA SER A 101 9.34 -12.79 5.03
C SER A 101 9.19 -12.73 3.51
N LYS A 102 7.96 -12.82 2.98
CA LYS A 102 7.62 -12.74 1.56
C LYS A 102 6.45 -11.79 1.34
N PRO A 103 6.35 -11.14 0.17
CA PRO A 103 5.18 -10.34 -0.16
C PRO A 103 3.92 -11.20 -0.18
N PRO A 104 2.76 -10.64 0.19
CA PRO A 104 1.48 -11.31 0.01
C PRO A 104 1.18 -11.52 -1.47
N ALA A 105 0.38 -12.53 -1.80
CA ALA A 105 -0.04 -12.76 -3.18
C ALA A 105 -0.83 -11.56 -3.72
N SER A 106 -0.44 -11.06 -4.90
CA SER A 106 -1.19 -10.02 -5.58
C SER A 106 -2.53 -10.57 -6.07
N MET A 107 -3.63 -9.90 -5.74
CA MET A 107 -4.95 -10.21 -6.31
C MET A 107 -5.11 -9.67 -7.75
N ALA A 108 -4.20 -8.81 -8.22
CA ALA A 108 -4.36 -8.08 -9.48
C ALA A 108 -4.24 -8.94 -10.75
N THR A 109 -3.84 -10.22 -10.66
CA THR A 109 -3.48 -11.00 -11.85
C THR A 109 -4.60 -11.90 -12.42
N LYS A 110 -5.71 -12.15 -11.71
CA LYS A 110 -6.76 -13.04 -12.26
C LYS A 110 -7.84 -12.33 -13.09
N ALA A 111 -8.31 -11.16 -12.68
CA ALA A 111 -9.44 -10.52 -13.35
C ALA A 111 -9.06 -9.86 -14.70
N SER A 112 -7.89 -9.20 -14.77
CA SER A 112 -7.45 -8.47 -15.96
C SER A 112 -7.03 -9.37 -17.13
N ALA A 113 -6.44 -10.54 -16.85
CA ALA A 113 -6.09 -11.50 -17.88
C ALA A 113 -7.33 -12.13 -18.52
N ILE A 114 -8.36 -12.43 -17.73
CA ILE A 114 -9.62 -13.00 -18.22
C ILE A 114 -10.39 -11.99 -19.07
N SER A 115 -10.45 -10.72 -18.65
CA SER A 115 -11.12 -9.67 -19.43
C SER A 115 -10.39 -9.40 -20.75
N PHE A 116 -9.05 -9.41 -20.75
CA PHE A 116 -8.26 -9.20 -21.97
C PHE A 116 -8.42 -10.35 -22.97
N VAL A 117 -8.38 -11.61 -22.49
CA VAL A 117 -8.61 -12.79 -23.34
C VAL A 117 -10.03 -12.80 -23.90
N GLN A 118 -11.05 -12.47 -23.10
CA GLN A 118 -12.43 -12.36 -23.58
C GLN A 118 -12.60 -11.26 -24.64
N GLN A 119 -11.87 -10.15 -24.53
CA GLN A 119 -11.92 -9.06 -25.48
C GLN A 119 -11.24 -9.42 -26.81
N LEU A 120 -10.09 -10.11 -26.75
CA LEU A 120 -9.41 -10.68 -27.91
C LEU A 120 -10.25 -11.72 -28.66
N CYS A 121 -10.87 -12.66 -27.93
CA CYS A 121 -11.76 -13.66 -28.55
C CYS A 121 -12.96 -13.03 -29.26
N LYS A 122 -13.50 -11.92 -28.74
CA LYS A 122 -14.60 -11.18 -29.38
C LYS A 122 -14.17 -10.40 -30.63
N GLN A 123 -12.90 -10.03 -30.75
CA GLN A 123 -12.37 -9.37 -31.95
C GLN A 123 -12.10 -10.38 -33.08
N VAL A 124 -11.49 -11.52 -32.76
CA VAL A 124 -11.19 -12.55 -33.76
C VAL A 124 -12.46 -13.19 -34.35
N GLY A 125 -13.52 -13.36 -33.54
CA GLY A 125 -14.79 -13.92 -34.01
C GLY A 125 -15.64 -12.98 -34.88
N LYS A 126 -15.20 -11.74 -35.15
CA LYS A 126 -15.86 -10.80 -36.07
C LYS A 126 -15.20 -10.72 -37.44
N GLU A 127 -14.07 -11.39 -37.63
CA GLU A 127 -13.29 -11.38 -38.88
C GLU A 127 -13.34 -12.72 -39.64
N VAL A 128 -14.28 -13.61 -39.28
CA VAL A 128 -14.56 -14.88 -39.98
C VAL A 128 -16.01 -14.91 -40.45
#